data_AF-A0A914IVL6-F1
#
_entry.id   AF-A0A914IVL6-F1
#
_cell.length_a   1.000
_cell.length_b   1.000
_cell.length_c   1.000
_cell.angle_alpha   90.00
_cell.angle_beta   90.00
_cell.angle_gamma   90.00
#
_symmetry.space_group_name_H-M   'P 1'
#
loop_
_entity.id
_entity.type
_entity.pdbx_description
1 polymer ?
#
loop_
_entity_poly.entity_id
_entity_poly.type
_entity_poly.pdbx_seq_one_letter_code
_entity_poly.pdbx_strand_id
1 'polypeptide(L)'
;MDPGCPVLERFLDDKKCFGMEPNCTFENSYSFDRIKCQKKSKWPQARNDERIQKKTFWEQGDFGAAMPRMTSMEVICKSKSDEDSHLECSDHLRICKAKNIFFDFGNFTAKTRYRNDVINEGQVGGRCQFFNKELLTARADEKSYLQSWGYELEHFESYDDFRMDKTHCDVIFEKPTIVIKLDAAVNMYHHFCDFVNLYLSQHINGSFSQDVEIFWWDTFSGGFVDDYFGDTWKAFTVHRPHELINYQRKKVCFKNALLPLLARQRLGIYYNMPLIDGCQGSGLFHAFSLHLIHRLKIVQNGPILGKIRITILQRNSSTRKIENIDEVSNLILNFF
;
A
#
# COMPACT_ATOMS: atom_id res chain seq x y z
N MET A 1 -8.52 -7.16 -8.84
CA MET A 1 -7.36 -8.07 -8.99
C MET A 1 -6.94 -8.06 -10.46
N ASP A 2 -5.76 -8.58 -10.80
CA ASP A 2 -5.37 -8.80 -12.20
C ASP A 2 -6.41 -9.67 -12.92
N PRO A 3 -7.01 -9.21 -14.04
CA PRO A 3 -8.04 -9.98 -14.75
C PRO A 3 -7.58 -11.36 -15.19
N GLY A 4 -6.28 -11.52 -15.50
CA GLY A 4 -5.70 -12.81 -15.88
C GLY A 4 -5.36 -13.74 -14.72
N CYS A 5 -5.70 -13.38 -13.47
CA CYS A 5 -5.43 -14.24 -12.31
C CYS A 5 -6.42 -15.41 -12.27
N PRO A 6 -5.98 -16.69 -12.34
CA PRO A 6 -6.89 -17.85 -12.41
C PRO A 6 -7.81 -18.00 -11.20
N VAL A 7 -7.45 -17.42 -10.05
CA VAL A 7 -8.30 -17.43 -8.85
C VAL A 7 -9.42 -16.40 -8.96
N LEU A 8 -9.23 -15.32 -9.71
CA LEU A 8 -10.28 -14.35 -9.99
C LEU A 8 -11.38 -14.98 -10.85
N GLU A 9 -11.00 -15.76 -11.87
CA GLU A 9 -11.94 -16.47 -12.75
C GLU A 9 -12.88 -17.38 -11.95
N ARG A 10 -12.33 -18.27 -11.10
CA ARG A 10 -13.14 -19.17 -10.26
C ARG A 10 -13.96 -18.47 -9.19
N PHE A 11 -13.59 -17.25 -8.81
CA PHE A 11 -14.24 -16.52 -7.72
C PHE A 11 -15.40 -15.64 -8.20
N LEU A 12 -15.29 -15.06 -9.40
CA LEU A 12 -16.33 -14.19 -9.97
C LEU A 12 -17.55 -14.98 -10.51
N ASP A 13 -17.36 -16.25 -10.87
CA ASP A 13 -18.45 -17.12 -11.33
C ASP A 13 -19.54 -17.35 -10.25
N ASP A 14 -19.21 -17.19 -8.97
CA ASP A 14 -20.11 -17.40 -7.83
C ASP A 14 -20.89 -16.14 -7.39
N LYS A 15 -20.88 -15.05 -8.18
CA LYS A 15 -21.44 -13.73 -7.80
C LYS A 15 -20.86 -13.15 -6.50
N LYS A 16 -19.64 -13.56 -6.14
CA LYS A 16 -18.93 -13.05 -4.96
C LYS A 16 -18.12 -11.80 -5.32
N CYS A 17 -17.82 -11.00 -4.31
CA CYS A 17 -17.14 -9.70 -4.43
C CYS A 17 -16.02 -9.57 -3.38
N PHE A 18 -15.12 -8.60 -3.49
CA PHE A 18 -14.05 -8.47 -2.50
C PHE A 18 -14.55 -7.92 -1.15
N GLY A 19 -15.67 -7.20 -1.14
CA GLY A 19 -16.27 -6.61 0.07
C GLY A 19 -16.26 -5.09 0.07
N MET A 20 -15.48 -4.46 -0.81
CA MET A 20 -15.30 -3.01 -0.85
C MET A 20 -16.22 -2.34 -1.88
N GLU A 21 -16.80 -3.12 -2.78
CA GLU A 21 -17.66 -2.64 -3.84
C GLU A 21 -19.02 -2.18 -3.28
N PRO A 22 -19.63 -1.08 -3.79
CA PRO A 22 -20.83 -0.47 -3.20
C PRO A 22 -22.02 -1.41 -3.00
N ASN A 23 -22.17 -2.42 -3.86
CA ASN A 23 -23.28 -3.39 -3.83
C ASN A 23 -22.87 -4.75 -3.23
N CYS A 24 -21.72 -4.82 -2.54
CA CYS A 24 -21.22 -6.04 -1.92
C CYS A 24 -21.66 -6.12 -0.45
N THR A 25 -22.49 -7.09 -0.11
CA THR A 25 -22.77 -7.40 1.29
C THR A 25 -21.60 -8.17 1.89
N PHE A 26 -21.44 -8.09 3.22
CA PHE A 26 -20.40 -8.85 3.91
C PHE A 26 -20.51 -10.36 3.64
N GLU A 27 -21.71 -10.90 3.57
CA GLU A 27 -21.99 -12.32 3.29
C GLU A 27 -21.54 -12.76 1.90
N ASN A 28 -21.55 -11.84 0.93
CA ASN A 28 -21.09 -12.11 -0.44
C ASN A 28 -19.59 -11.82 -0.62
N SER A 29 -18.91 -11.33 0.42
CA SER A 29 -17.50 -11.00 0.35
C SER A 29 -16.61 -12.24 0.27
N TYR A 30 -15.44 -12.09 -0.37
CA TYR A 30 -14.40 -13.12 -0.46
C TYR A 30 -13.99 -13.67 0.91
N SER A 31 -14.04 -12.81 1.92
CA SER A 31 -13.54 -13.09 3.25
C SER A 31 -14.55 -13.84 4.11
N PHE A 32 -15.85 -13.78 3.81
CA PHE A 32 -16.92 -14.28 4.70
C PHE A 32 -16.70 -15.72 5.17
N ASP A 33 -16.56 -16.66 4.23
CA ASP A 33 -16.39 -18.08 4.53
C ASP A 33 -14.98 -18.40 5.05
N ARG A 34 -14.01 -17.53 4.74
CA ARG A 34 -12.60 -17.70 5.11
C ARG A 34 -12.34 -17.32 6.56
N ILE A 35 -13.01 -16.28 7.05
CA ILE A 35 -12.83 -15.82 8.42
C ILE A 35 -13.40 -16.87 9.36
N LYS A 36 -12.55 -17.38 10.25
CA LYS A 36 -12.91 -18.32 11.31
C LYS A 36 -12.64 -17.67 12.66
N CYS A 37 -13.67 -17.60 13.51
CA CYS A 37 -13.57 -17.07 14.86
C CYS A 37 -13.83 -18.22 15.86
N GLN A 38 -12.76 -18.80 16.40
CA GLN A 38 -12.84 -20.03 17.21
C GLN A 38 -13.01 -19.76 18.70
N LYS A 39 -12.65 -18.55 19.16
CA LYS A 39 -12.77 -18.15 20.57
C LYS A 39 -13.83 -17.07 20.70
N LYS A 40 -14.58 -17.11 21.80
CA LYS A 40 -15.47 -15.99 22.16
C LYS A 40 -14.63 -14.73 22.34
N SER A 41 -15.00 -13.68 21.62
CA SER A 41 -14.31 -12.39 21.76
C SER A 41 -14.41 -11.86 23.19
N LYS A 42 -13.33 -11.21 23.66
CA LYS A 42 -13.33 -10.46 24.92
C LYS A 42 -14.14 -9.15 24.82
N TRP A 43 -14.52 -8.75 23.61
CA TRP A 43 -15.31 -7.55 23.36
C TRP A 43 -16.78 -7.80 23.69
N PRO A 44 -17.41 -7.03 24.60
CA PRO A 44 -18.78 -7.30 25.07
C PRO A 44 -19.81 -7.43 23.94
N GLN A 45 -19.68 -6.59 22.91
CA GLN A 45 -20.61 -6.52 21.77
C GLN A 45 -20.50 -7.71 20.81
N ALA A 46 -19.33 -8.37 20.75
CA ALA A 46 -19.06 -9.47 19.83
C ALA A 46 -18.95 -10.84 20.56
N ARG A 47 -19.02 -10.84 21.90
CA ARG A 47 -18.70 -12.01 22.75
C ARG A 47 -19.51 -13.28 22.43
N ASN A 48 -20.76 -13.13 22.02
CA ASN A 48 -21.69 -14.24 21.81
C ASN A 48 -22.23 -14.34 20.37
N ASP A 49 -21.71 -13.57 19.42
CA ASP A 49 -22.18 -13.58 18.02
C ASP A 49 -20.98 -13.73 17.07
N GLU A 50 -20.87 -14.89 16.43
CA GLU A 50 -19.80 -15.20 15.47
C GLU A 50 -19.90 -14.29 14.24
N ARG A 51 -21.10 -13.93 13.78
CA ARG A 51 -21.28 -13.06 12.62
C ARG A 51 -20.74 -11.65 12.91
N ILE A 52 -21.02 -11.12 14.11
CA ILE A 52 -20.44 -9.83 14.55
C ILE A 52 -18.92 -9.93 14.63
N GLN A 53 -18.37 -11.01 15.21
CA GLN A 53 -16.92 -11.20 15.29
C GLN A 53 -16.25 -11.22 13.91
N LYS A 54 -16.82 -11.97 12.95
CA LYS A 54 -16.31 -12.03 11.59
C LYS A 54 -16.36 -10.67 10.91
N LYS A 55 -17.48 -9.95 11.04
CA LYS A 55 -17.63 -8.61 10.46
C LYS A 55 -16.63 -7.62 11.05
N THR A 56 -16.45 -7.63 12.38
CA THR A 56 -15.46 -6.79 13.05
C THR A 56 -14.03 -7.13 12.60
N PHE A 57 -13.67 -8.41 12.49
CA PHE A 57 -12.37 -8.81 11.92
C PHE A 57 -12.19 -8.31 10.50
N TRP A 58 -13.24 -8.39 9.68
CA TRP A 58 -13.24 -7.92 8.29
C TRP A 58 -13.04 -6.40 8.18
N GLU A 59 -13.71 -5.61 9.01
CA GLU A 59 -13.58 -4.15 9.08
C GLU A 59 -12.20 -3.71 9.61
N GLN A 60 -11.55 -4.52 10.44
CA GLN A 60 -10.31 -4.16 11.12
C GLN A 60 -9.06 -4.62 10.38
N GLY A 61 -9.08 -5.80 9.75
CA GLY A 61 -7.87 -6.47 9.24
C GLY A 61 -8.03 -7.23 7.94
N ASP A 62 -9.06 -6.87 7.16
CA ASP A 62 -9.35 -7.44 5.86
C ASP A 62 -9.75 -6.31 4.89
N PHE A 63 -10.35 -6.66 3.74
CA PHE A 63 -10.80 -5.70 2.73
C PHE A 63 -11.70 -4.59 3.30
N GLY A 64 -12.50 -4.86 4.34
CA GLY A 64 -13.35 -3.85 4.98
C GLY A 64 -12.59 -2.65 5.55
N ALA A 65 -11.31 -2.81 5.91
CA ALA A 65 -10.48 -1.73 6.45
C ALA A 65 -10.19 -0.61 5.44
N ALA A 66 -10.32 -0.87 4.14
CA ALA A 66 -10.19 0.15 3.10
C ALA A 66 -11.42 1.06 3.01
N MET A 67 -12.60 0.58 3.41
CA MET A 67 -13.87 1.30 3.22
C MET A 67 -13.83 2.73 3.75
N PRO A 68 -13.37 3.01 4.99
CA PRO A 68 -13.30 4.40 5.47
C PRO A 68 -12.41 5.31 4.63
N ARG A 69 -11.34 4.78 4.01
CA ARG A 69 -10.48 5.57 3.10
C ARG A 69 -11.15 5.78 1.75
N MET A 70 -11.88 4.80 1.24
CA MET A 70 -12.59 4.90 -0.03
C MET A 70 -13.77 5.88 0.04
N THR A 71 -14.58 5.79 1.10
CA THR A 71 -15.80 6.60 1.23
C THR A 71 -15.52 8.04 1.65
N SER A 72 -14.33 8.34 2.15
CA SER A 72 -13.90 9.69 2.51
C SER A 72 -13.10 10.39 1.41
N MET A 73 -13.00 9.82 0.20
CA MET A 73 -12.34 10.50 -0.91
C MET A 73 -13.08 11.80 -1.26
N GLU A 74 -12.38 12.93 -1.18
CA GLU A 74 -12.91 14.25 -1.56
C GLU A 74 -11.90 15.02 -2.41
N VAL A 75 -12.43 15.83 -3.33
CA VAL A 75 -11.65 16.63 -4.27
C VAL A 75 -11.15 17.91 -3.60
N ILE A 76 -9.83 18.04 -3.50
CA ILE A 76 -9.13 19.21 -2.97
C ILE A 76 -8.80 20.20 -4.10
N CYS A 77 -8.37 19.69 -5.25
CA CYS A 77 -8.08 20.47 -6.46
C CYS A 77 -8.92 19.92 -7.60
N LYS A 78 -9.83 20.74 -8.15
CA LYS A 78 -10.71 20.37 -9.25
C LYS A 78 -10.15 20.84 -10.59
N SER A 79 -10.11 19.92 -11.55
CA SER A 79 -9.73 20.20 -12.94
C SER A 79 -10.88 20.88 -13.70
N LYS A 80 -10.58 21.84 -14.58
CA LYS A 80 -11.52 22.34 -15.60
C LYS A 80 -11.42 21.54 -16.89
N SER A 81 -10.22 21.08 -17.22
CA SER A 81 -9.86 20.31 -18.41
C SER A 81 -8.86 19.19 -18.07
N ASP A 82 -8.52 18.33 -19.03
CA ASP A 82 -7.51 17.28 -18.86
C ASP A 82 -6.07 17.82 -18.73
N GLU A 83 -5.83 19.08 -19.08
CA GLU A 83 -4.54 19.75 -18.92
C GLU A 83 -4.37 20.38 -17.53
N ASP A 84 -5.47 20.57 -16.81
CA ASP A 84 -5.45 21.13 -15.46
C ASP A 84 -5.12 20.07 -14.42
N SER A 85 -4.83 20.53 -13.21
CA SER A 85 -4.49 19.68 -12.10
C SER A 85 -5.72 19.16 -11.38
N HIS A 86 -5.58 17.95 -10.85
CA HIS A 86 -6.55 17.32 -10.00
C HIS A 86 -5.86 16.74 -8.77
N LEU A 87 -6.46 16.91 -7.60
CA LEU A 87 -6.04 16.25 -6.37
C LEU A 87 -7.30 15.83 -5.61
N GLU A 88 -7.40 14.53 -5.37
CA GLU A 88 -8.44 13.91 -4.57
C GLU A 88 -7.75 13.04 -3.52
N CYS A 89 -8.15 13.18 -2.26
CA CYS A 89 -7.53 12.46 -1.15
C CYS A 89 -8.59 11.88 -0.22
N SER A 90 -8.25 10.85 0.55
CA SER A 90 -9.06 10.38 1.68
C SER A 90 -8.85 11.26 2.91
N ASP A 91 -9.60 11.00 3.99
CA ASP A 91 -9.32 11.59 5.30
C ASP A 91 -7.85 11.38 5.70
N HIS A 92 -7.32 12.34 6.45
CA HIS A 92 -5.95 12.36 6.96
C HIS A 92 -4.86 12.27 5.87
N LEU A 93 -5.20 12.55 4.60
CA LEU A 93 -4.29 12.42 3.45
C LEU A 93 -3.62 11.02 3.38
N ARG A 94 -4.39 9.97 3.72
CA ARG A 94 -3.88 8.59 3.80
C ARG A 94 -3.68 7.92 2.46
N ILE A 95 -4.48 8.28 1.47
CA ILE A 95 -4.32 7.91 0.06
C ILE A 95 -4.79 9.09 -0.79
N CYS A 96 -4.05 9.39 -1.86
CA CYS A 96 -4.41 10.46 -2.79
C CYS A 96 -4.22 10.02 -4.24
N LYS A 97 -5.09 10.53 -5.11
CA LYS A 97 -4.98 10.46 -6.57
C LYS A 97 -4.76 11.86 -7.09
N ALA A 98 -3.75 12.02 -7.93
CA ALA A 98 -3.41 13.31 -8.50
C ALA A 98 -3.21 13.24 -10.01
N LYS A 99 -3.54 14.33 -10.68
CA LYS A 99 -3.22 14.55 -12.09
C LYS A 99 -2.56 15.91 -12.27
N ASN A 100 -1.59 15.94 -13.16
CA ASN A 100 -0.83 17.12 -13.53
C ASN A 100 -0.31 17.93 -12.34
N ILE A 101 0.39 17.30 -11.40
CA ILE A 101 0.96 17.99 -10.23
C ILE A 101 2.49 18.02 -10.30
N PHE A 102 3.11 18.92 -9.55
CA PHE A 102 4.56 18.96 -9.39
C PHE A 102 4.99 18.85 -7.92
N PHE A 103 6.20 18.35 -7.73
CA PHE A 103 7.00 18.46 -6.51
C PHE A 103 8.35 19.09 -6.87
N ASP A 104 8.71 20.17 -6.19
CA ASP A 104 9.96 20.89 -6.35
C ASP A 104 10.97 20.46 -5.28
N PHE A 105 11.97 19.70 -5.70
CA PHE A 105 13.05 19.22 -4.84
C PHE A 105 14.25 20.17 -4.82
N GLY A 106 14.09 21.44 -5.21
CA GLY A 106 15.11 22.50 -5.25
C GLY A 106 15.99 22.57 -4.00
N ASN A 107 15.35 22.48 -2.82
CA ASN A 107 16.02 22.55 -1.52
C ASN A 107 16.30 21.18 -0.88
N PHE A 108 15.92 20.08 -1.55
CA PHE A 108 16.13 18.74 -1.03
C PHE A 108 17.59 18.31 -1.20
N THR A 109 18.13 17.69 -0.14
CA THR A 109 19.43 17.02 -0.16
C THR A 109 19.32 15.69 0.59
N ALA A 110 19.73 14.61 -0.05
CA ALA A 110 19.68 13.27 0.54
C ALA A 110 20.60 13.18 1.76
N LYS A 111 20.08 12.64 2.87
CA LYS A 111 20.79 12.54 4.15
C LYS A 111 20.42 11.23 4.84
N THR A 112 19.42 11.28 5.71
CA THR A 112 18.89 10.18 6.53
C THR A 112 17.50 9.78 6.07
N ARG A 113 17.07 8.55 6.39
CA ARG A 113 15.71 8.06 6.14
C ARG A 113 14.66 8.82 6.95
N TYR A 114 13.41 8.69 6.52
CA TYR A 114 12.20 9.11 7.26
C TYR A 114 12.09 10.63 7.51
N ARG A 115 12.59 11.44 6.57
CA ARG A 115 12.49 12.90 6.62
C ARG A 115 11.09 13.42 6.28
N ASN A 116 10.60 14.35 7.10
CA ASN A 116 9.30 15.00 6.95
C ASN A 116 9.39 16.43 6.38
N ASP A 117 10.61 16.91 6.14
CA ASP A 117 10.94 18.30 5.74
C ASP A 117 11.42 18.36 4.28
N VAL A 118 10.93 17.45 3.43
CA VAL A 118 11.36 17.34 2.03
C VAL A 118 10.74 18.43 1.16
N ILE A 119 9.48 18.78 1.44
CA ILE A 119 8.66 19.73 0.69
C ILE A 119 8.31 20.90 1.61
N ASN A 120 8.44 22.12 1.10
CA ASN A 120 8.10 23.36 1.79
C ASN A 120 7.06 24.15 0.99
N GLU A 121 6.66 25.31 1.51
CA GLU A 121 5.84 26.28 0.78
C GLU A 121 6.42 26.60 -0.61
N GLY A 122 5.55 26.65 -1.62
CA GLY A 122 5.97 26.89 -2.99
C GLY A 122 6.46 25.66 -3.74
N GLN A 123 6.62 24.51 -3.07
CA GLN A 123 7.30 23.34 -3.63
C GLN A 123 6.37 22.20 -4.04
N VAL A 124 5.06 22.37 -3.93
CA VAL A 124 4.11 21.36 -4.39
C VAL A 124 2.83 22.06 -4.85
N GLY A 125 2.28 21.61 -5.97
CA GLY A 125 1.08 22.25 -6.51
C GLY A 125 0.71 21.83 -7.91
N GLY A 126 -0.17 22.63 -8.50
CA GLY A 126 -0.66 22.47 -9.86
C GLY A 126 -1.59 23.63 -10.25
N ARG A 127 -2.26 23.54 -11.39
CA ARG A 127 -3.26 24.52 -11.85
C ARG A 127 -4.67 24.02 -11.59
N CYS A 128 -5.33 24.50 -10.54
CA CYS A 128 -6.69 24.09 -10.20
C CYS A 128 -7.72 25.09 -10.75
N GLN A 129 -8.88 24.60 -11.20
CA GLN A 129 -10.04 25.46 -11.43
C GLN A 129 -10.62 25.98 -10.11
N PHE A 130 -10.66 25.08 -9.13
CA PHE A 130 -11.11 25.34 -7.78
C PHE A 130 -10.19 24.60 -6.83
N PHE A 131 -9.62 25.33 -5.88
CA PHE A 131 -8.74 24.79 -4.86
C PHE A 131 -9.35 25.03 -3.47
N ASN A 132 -9.51 23.95 -2.71
CA ASN A 132 -10.10 23.97 -1.37
C ASN A 132 -9.00 23.86 -0.31
N LYS A 133 -8.44 25.02 0.05
CA LYS A 133 -7.33 25.11 1.02
C LYS A 133 -7.77 24.71 2.44
N GLU A 134 -9.00 25.03 2.80
CA GLU A 134 -9.58 24.69 4.11
C GLU A 134 -9.68 23.17 4.29
N LEU A 135 -10.16 22.46 3.26
CA LEU A 135 -10.24 20.99 3.27
C LEU A 135 -8.85 20.34 3.36
N LEU A 136 -7.88 20.83 2.58
CA LEU A 136 -6.50 20.35 2.65
C LEU A 136 -5.93 20.50 4.06
N THR A 137 -6.08 21.68 4.65
CA THR A 137 -5.60 21.99 6.00
C THR A 137 -6.28 21.09 7.04
N ALA A 138 -7.60 20.91 6.93
CA ALA A 138 -8.36 20.06 7.84
C ALA A 138 -7.97 18.57 7.75
N ARG A 139 -7.53 18.10 6.58
CA ARG A 139 -7.10 16.70 6.35
C ARG A 139 -5.61 16.48 6.61
N ALA A 140 -4.82 17.52 6.81
CA ALA A 140 -3.40 17.42 7.20
C ALA A 140 -3.24 17.30 8.74
N ASP A 141 -4.23 16.74 9.42
CA ASP A 141 -4.34 16.67 10.88
C ASP A 141 -3.58 15.49 11.53
N GLU A 142 -3.37 14.39 10.79
CA GLU A 142 -2.47 13.30 11.19
C GLU A 142 -1.22 13.30 10.30
N LYS A 143 -0.06 13.70 10.84
CA LYS A 143 1.21 13.80 10.09
C LYS A 143 2.31 12.92 10.69
N SER A 144 2.80 11.97 9.91
CA SER A 144 4.00 11.18 10.18
C SER A 144 4.45 10.48 8.91
N TYR A 145 5.75 10.28 8.74
CA TYR A 145 6.36 9.76 7.51
C TYR A 145 5.64 8.56 6.92
N LEU A 146 5.32 7.53 7.72
CA LEU A 146 4.64 6.31 7.28
C LEU A 146 3.15 6.25 7.64
N GLN A 147 2.55 7.36 8.09
CA GLN A 147 1.12 7.41 8.45
C GLN A 147 0.27 8.10 7.39
N SER A 148 0.80 9.13 6.73
CA SER A 148 0.07 9.92 5.74
C SER A 148 1.00 10.64 4.76
N TRP A 149 0.39 11.26 3.76
CA TRP A 149 1.03 12.19 2.82
C TRP A 149 0.92 13.66 3.28
N GLY A 150 0.59 13.89 4.55
CA GLY A 150 0.35 15.23 5.07
C GLY A 150 1.56 16.15 4.93
N TYR A 151 2.77 15.69 5.25
CA TYR A 151 3.98 16.51 5.11
C TYR A 151 4.32 16.89 3.67
N GLU A 152 3.97 16.05 2.70
CA GLU A 152 4.25 16.29 1.29
C GLU A 152 3.18 17.16 0.62
N LEU A 153 1.96 17.17 1.15
CA LEU A 153 0.82 17.84 0.52
C LEU A 153 0.30 19.05 1.31
N GLU A 154 0.68 19.26 2.58
CA GLU A 154 0.15 20.37 3.39
C GLU A 154 0.43 21.75 2.78
N HIS A 155 1.47 21.86 1.96
CA HIS A 155 1.86 23.07 1.24
C HIS A 155 1.37 23.13 -0.21
N PHE A 156 0.45 22.24 -0.61
CA PHE A 156 -0.13 22.25 -1.96
C PHE A 156 -0.84 23.58 -2.20
N GLU A 157 -0.51 24.23 -3.32
CA GLU A 157 -1.13 25.48 -3.77
C GLU A 157 -1.49 25.41 -5.26
N SER A 158 -2.40 26.31 -5.67
CA SER A 158 -2.78 26.47 -7.08
C SER A 158 -1.98 27.57 -7.75
N TYR A 159 -1.49 27.30 -8.97
CA TYR A 159 -0.68 28.19 -9.79
C TYR A 159 -1.32 28.33 -11.18
N ASP A 160 -1.85 29.52 -11.49
CA ASP A 160 -2.57 29.77 -12.75
C ASP A 160 -1.67 29.65 -13.99
N ASP A 161 -0.38 29.94 -13.83
CA ASP A 161 0.63 29.89 -14.88
C ASP A 161 1.21 28.49 -15.11
N PHE A 162 1.00 27.54 -14.19
CA PHE A 162 1.54 26.19 -14.30
C PHE A 162 1.02 25.47 -15.55
N ARG A 163 1.95 24.78 -16.23
CA ARG A 163 1.67 23.91 -17.37
C ARG A 163 2.51 22.65 -17.26
N MET A 164 1.97 21.53 -17.72
CA MET A 164 2.68 20.26 -17.78
C MET A 164 3.65 20.21 -18.97
N ASP A 165 4.73 21.00 -18.90
CA ASP A 165 5.72 21.14 -19.97
C ASP A 165 7.16 21.33 -19.45
N LYS A 166 8.11 21.34 -20.37
CA LYS A 166 9.54 21.47 -20.05
C LYS A 166 9.97 22.84 -19.54
N THR A 167 9.10 23.85 -19.58
CA THR A 167 9.40 25.17 -19.00
C THR A 167 9.08 25.22 -17.51
N HIS A 168 8.13 24.39 -17.06
CA HIS A 168 7.73 24.30 -15.66
C HIS A 168 8.22 23.03 -14.97
N CYS A 169 8.76 22.05 -15.70
CA CYS A 169 9.17 20.77 -15.17
C CYS A 169 10.54 20.37 -15.72
N ASP A 170 11.48 20.03 -14.83
CA ASP A 170 12.77 19.45 -15.24
C ASP A 170 12.62 18.00 -15.67
N VAL A 171 11.69 17.28 -15.01
CA VAL A 171 11.35 15.89 -15.30
C VAL A 171 9.84 15.75 -15.32
N ILE A 172 9.32 15.07 -16.35
CA ILE A 172 7.90 14.75 -16.46
C ILE A 172 7.75 13.23 -16.49
N PHE A 173 7.03 12.70 -15.52
CA PHE A 173 6.55 11.33 -15.51
C PHE A 173 5.25 11.26 -16.32
N GLU A 174 5.40 10.80 -17.56
CA GLU A 174 4.31 10.65 -18.54
C GLU A 174 3.37 9.49 -18.19
N LYS A 175 3.93 8.40 -17.65
CA LYS A 175 3.18 7.20 -17.25
C LYS A 175 2.55 7.37 -15.86
N PRO A 176 1.47 6.63 -15.55
CA PRO A 176 0.95 6.57 -14.18
C PRO A 176 2.05 6.15 -13.22
N THR A 177 2.26 6.95 -12.18
CA THR A 177 3.34 6.76 -11.23
C THR A 177 2.79 6.53 -9.83
N ILE A 178 3.29 5.52 -9.13
CA ILE A 178 2.99 5.30 -7.73
C ILE A 178 4.15 5.86 -6.91
N VAL A 179 3.90 6.95 -6.20
CA VAL A 179 4.87 7.58 -5.31
C VAL A 179 4.71 6.93 -3.95
N ILE A 180 5.70 6.19 -3.46
CA ILE A 180 5.57 5.39 -2.24
C ILE A 180 6.71 5.64 -1.26
N LYS A 181 6.35 5.81 0.02
CA LYS A 181 7.30 5.78 1.14
C LYS A 181 7.37 4.37 1.68
N LEU A 182 8.59 3.87 1.84
CA LEU A 182 8.86 2.50 2.25
C LEU A 182 9.21 2.45 3.74
N ASP A 183 8.84 1.36 4.41
CA ASP A 183 9.31 1.07 5.77
C ASP A 183 10.77 0.58 5.73
N ALA A 184 11.06 -0.65 6.13
CA ALA A 184 12.41 -1.16 6.19
C ALA A 184 12.57 -2.44 5.36
N ALA A 185 13.30 -2.36 4.25
CA ALA A 185 13.60 -3.49 3.35
C ALA A 185 14.49 -4.59 3.97
N VAL A 186 15.15 -4.31 5.09
CA VAL A 186 16.05 -5.28 5.76
C VAL A 186 15.32 -6.45 6.42
N ASN A 187 13.99 -6.41 6.50
CA ASN A 187 13.21 -7.41 7.22
C ASN A 187 11.86 -7.62 6.55
N MET A 188 11.53 -8.88 6.25
CA MET A 188 10.23 -9.28 5.68
C MET A 188 9.05 -8.71 6.46
N TYR A 189 9.11 -8.69 7.79
CA TYR A 189 8.05 -8.15 8.64
C TYR A 189 7.84 -6.64 8.45
N HIS A 190 8.89 -5.89 8.11
CA HIS A 190 8.78 -4.46 7.83
C HIS A 190 8.48 -4.16 6.37
N HIS A 191 9.00 -4.93 5.42
CA HIS A 191 8.80 -4.61 4.02
C HIS A 191 7.49 -5.17 3.45
N PHE A 192 6.99 -6.28 3.99
CA PHE A 192 5.77 -6.91 3.49
C PHE A 192 4.53 -6.03 3.70
N CYS A 193 4.51 -5.17 4.72
CA CYS A 193 3.41 -4.23 4.88
C CYS A 193 3.37 -3.18 3.78
N ASP A 194 4.51 -2.80 3.18
CA ASP A 194 4.55 -1.88 2.04
C ASP A 194 3.77 -2.50 0.87
N PHE A 195 4.03 -3.77 0.55
CA PHE A 195 3.38 -4.47 -0.56
C PHE A 195 1.89 -4.78 -0.30
N VAL A 196 1.51 -5.16 0.92
CA VAL A 196 0.10 -5.39 1.26
C VAL A 196 -0.70 -4.09 1.14
N ASN A 197 -0.18 -2.97 1.67
CA ASN A 197 -0.85 -1.68 1.57
C ASN A 197 -0.87 -1.16 0.12
N LEU A 198 0.18 -1.43 -0.66
CA LEU A 198 0.20 -1.13 -2.09
C LEU A 198 -0.85 -1.93 -2.86
N TYR A 199 -0.97 -3.24 -2.58
CA TYR A 199 -2.00 -4.09 -3.18
C TYR A 199 -3.41 -3.61 -2.83
N LEU A 200 -3.65 -3.24 -1.56
CA LEU A 200 -4.93 -2.64 -1.16
C LEU A 200 -5.18 -1.29 -1.86
N SER A 201 -4.13 -0.49 -2.06
CA SER A 201 -4.22 0.77 -2.80
C SER A 201 -4.55 0.56 -4.28
N GLN A 202 -4.12 -0.53 -4.91
CA GLN A 202 -4.54 -0.88 -6.28
C GLN A 202 -6.05 -1.19 -6.36
N HIS A 203 -6.62 -1.82 -5.33
CA HIS A 203 -8.08 -2.00 -5.23
C HIS A 203 -8.81 -0.65 -5.13
N ILE A 204 -8.34 0.25 -4.26
CA ILE A 204 -8.92 1.60 -4.11
C ILE A 204 -8.76 2.42 -5.41
N ASN A 205 -7.63 2.24 -6.10
CA ASN A 205 -7.35 2.92 -7.36
C ASN A 205 -8.18 2.36 -8.52
N GLY A 206 -8.59 1.09 -8.45
CA GLY A 206 -9.31 0.40 -9.52
C GLY A 206 -8.42 -0.05 -10.68
N SER A 207 -7.10 -0.09 -10.49
CA SER A 207 -6.14 -0.49 -11.53
C SER A 207 -5.05 -1.41 -10.97
N PHE A 208 -4.78 -2.48 -11.70
CA PHE A 208 -3.73 -3.47 -11.43
C PHE A 208 -2.69 -3.52 -12.55
N SER A 209 -2.66 -2.53 -13.45
CA SER A 209 -1.67 -2.47 -14.54
C SER A 209 -0.25 -2.55 -13.98
N GLN A 210 0.62 -3.31 -14.65
CA GLN A 210 2.06 -3.30 -14.37
C GLN A 210 2.81 -2.27 -15.23
N ASP A 211 2.15 -1.63 -16.20
CA ASP A 211 2.71 -0.51 -16.96
C ASP A 211 2.56 0.80 -16.17
N VAL A 212 3.20 0.84 -15.00
CA VAL A 212 3.20 1.96 -14.06
C VAL A 212 4.61 2.18 -13.51
N GLU A 213 5.02 3.42 -13.32
CA GLU A 213 6.30 3.73 -12.69
C GLU A 213 6.15 3.64 -11.17
N ILE A 214 7.21 3.22 -10.48
CA ILE A 214 7.28 3.30 -9.01
C ILE A 214 8.33 4.36 -8.66
N PHE A 215 7.94 5.33 -7.85
CA PHE A 215 8.84 6.36 -7.34
C PHE A 215 9.01 6.17 -5.84
N TRP A 216 10.17 5.65 -5.43
CA TRP A 216 10.53 5.47 -4.04
C TRP A 216 10.91 6.81 -3.41
N TRP A 217 10.05 7.26 -2.50
CA TRP A 217 10.30 8.36 -1.61
C TRP A 217 11.19 7.88 -0.46
N ASP A 218 12.47 7.61 -0.76
CA ASP A 218 13.53 7.42 0.24
C ASP A 218 14.51 8.60 0.17
N THR A 219 14.84 9.13 1.34
CA THR A 219 15.69 10.30 1.54
C THR A 219 17.11 9.94 2.00
N PHE A 220 17.41 8.64 2.12
CA PHE A 220 18.74 8.16 2.45
C PHE A 220 19.74 8.34 1.32
N SER A 221 20.88 8.95 1.65
CA SER A 221 21.97 9.19 0.68
C SER A 221 22.56 7.92 0.06
N GLY A 222 22.47 6.77 0.74
CA GLY A 222 22.94 5.49 0.21
C GLY A 222 21.99 4.80 -0.78
N GLY A 223 20.85 5.42 -1.12
CA GLY A 223 19.82 4.80 -1.96
C GLY A 223 18.96 3.78 -1.20
N PHE A 224 17.94 3.27 -1.88
CA PHE A 224 17.09 2.24 -1.29
C PHE A 224 17.66 0.86 -1.63
N VAL A 225 18.06 0.12 -0.60
CA VAL A 225 18.63 -1.22 -0.73
C VAL A 225 17.55 -2.24 -0.42
N ASP A 226 17.19 -3.04 -1.42
CA ASP A 226 16.13 -4.07 -1.35
C ASP A 226 16.61 -5.42 -1.89
N ASP A 227 17.79 -5.84 -1.44
CA ASP A 227 18.47 -7.03 -1.96
C ASP A 227 17.70 -8.33 -1.71
N TYR A 228 16.84 -8.36 -0.68
CA TYR A 228 16.14 -9.57 -0.25
C TYR A 228 14.75 -9.72 -0.85
N PHE A 229 14.06 -8.61 -1.10
CA PHE A 229 12.64 -8.63 -1.49
C PHE A 229 12.36 -7.83 -2.76
N GLY A 230 13.39 -7.27 -3.40
CA GLY A 230 13.27 -6.44 -4.60
C GLY A 230 12.54 -7.12 -5.76
N ASP A 231 12.62 -8.45 -5.86
CA ASP A 231 11.87 -9.21 -6.86
C ASP A 231 10.34 -9.07 -6.71
N THR A 232 9.84 -8.73 -5.52
CA THR A 232 8.41 -8.51 -5.27
C THR A 232 7.87 -7.33 -6.06
N TRP A 233 8.69 -6.31 -6.36
CA TRP A 233 8.28 -5.17 -7.20
C TRP A 233 7.82 -5.59 -8.60
N LYS A 234 8.35 -6.71 -9.13
CA LYS A 234 7.92 -7.28 -10.41
C LYS A 234 6.45 -7.71 -10.41
N ALA A 235 5.83 -7.87 -9.24
CA ALA A 235 4.40 -8.11 -9.15
C ALA A 235 3.55 -6.87 -9.46
N PHE A 236 4.11 -5.68 -9.24
CA PHE A 236 3.41 -4.41 -9.29
C PHE A 236 3.79 -3.57 -10.51
N THR A 237 5.00 -3.74 -11.05
CA THR A 237 5.50 -2.98 -12.20
C THR A 237 6.40 -3.83 -13.09
N VAL A 238 6.43 -3.53 -14.39
CA VAL A 238 7.47 -4.03 -15.32
C VAL A 238 8.66 -3.08 -15.45
N HIS A 239 8.56 -1.88 -14.86
CA HIS A 239 9.59 -0.84 -14.92
C HIS A 239 10.49 -0.89 -13.70
N ARG A 240 11.70 -0.35 -13.85
CA ARG A 240 12.64 -0.21 -12.73
C ARG A 240 12.17 0.94 -11.84
N PRO A 241 12.08 0.76 -10.51
CA PRO A 241 11.76 1.85 -9.59
C PRO A 241 12.76 3.00 -9.64
N HIS A 242 12.25 4.22 -9.46
CA HIS A 242 13.00 5.47 -9.40
C HIS A 242 13.25 5.85 -7.95
N GLU A 243 14.45 6.35 -7.66
CA GLU A 243 14.79 6.83 -6.32
C GLU A 243 14.76 8.34 -6.26
N LEU A 244 14.08 8.90 -5.25
CA LEU A 244 14.00 10.34 -5.02
C LEU A 244 15.37 11.05 -5.02
N ILE A 245 16.42 10.38 -4.52
CA ILE A 245 17.78 10.96 -4.46
C ILE A 245 18.36 11.33 -5.83
N ASN A 246 17.88 10.72 -6.92
CA ASN A 246 18.31 11.03 -8.30
C ASN A 246 17.63 12.28 -8.88
N TYR A 247 16.70 12.87 -8.12
CA TYR A 247 15.92 14.05 -8.49
C TYR A 247 16.15 15.24 -7.55
N GLN A 248 17.20 15.20 -6.74
CA GLN A 248 17.63 16.35 -5.95
C GLN A 248 17.79 17.58 -6.83
N ARG A 249 17.30 18.73 -6.33
CA ARG A 249 17.35 20.04 -7.00
C ARG A 249 16.60 20.10 -8.33
N LYS A 250 15.61 19.23 -8.54
CA LYS A 250 14.76 19.22 -9.74
C LYS A 250 13.30 19.44 -9.35
N LYS A 251 12.57 20.11 -10.23
CA LYS A 251 11.11 20.12 -10.23
C LYS A 251 10.60 18.94 -11.04
N VAL A 252 9.97 17.99 -10.34
CA VAL A 252 9.46 16.74 -10.91
C VAL A 252 7.95 16.83 -11.01
N CYS A 253 7.44 16.59 -12.21
CA CYS A 253 6.02 16.64 -12.50
C CYS A 253 5.47 15.26 -12.82
N PHE A 254 4.24 15.00 -12.39
CA PHE A 254 3.54 13.74 -12.61
C PHE A 254 2.24 14.01 -13.36
N LYS A 255 2.07 13.42 -14.55
CA LYS A 255 0.80 13.47 -15.27
C LYS A 255 -0.30 12.73 -14.52
N ASN A 256 0.05 11.58 -13.94
CA ASN A 256 -0.84 10.81 -13.08
C ASN A 256 -0.01 10.26 -11.92
N ALA A 257 -0.43 10.53 -10.69
CA ALA A 257 0.21 10.02 -9.48
C ALA A 257 -0.80 9.35 -8.55
N LEU A 258 -0.43 8.19 -8.03
CA LEU A 258 -1.05 7.57 -6.87
C LEU A 258 -0.10 7.71 -5.69
N LEU A 259 -0.60 8.29 -4.60
CA LEU A 259 0.06 8.34 -3.30
C LEU A 259 -0.67 7.29 -2.43
N PRO A 260 -0.18 6.04 -2.34
CA PRO A 260 -0.90 4.90 -1.78
C PRO A 260 -0.99 4.95 -0.25
N LEU A 261 -1.76 4.01 0.31
CA LEU A 261 -1.75 3.72 1.74
C LEU A 261 -0.33 3.37 2.23
N LEU A 262 0.02 3.85 3.42
CA LEU A 262 1.35 3.68 4.02
C LEU A 262 1.37 2.67 5.17
N ALA A 263 2.52 2.03 5.35
CA ALA A 263 2.76 0.90 6.25
C ALA A 263 2.32 1.07 7.71
N ARG A 264 2.43 2.28 8.27
CA ARG A 264 2.26 2.51 9.72
C ARG A 264 1.08 3.42 10.06
N GLN A 265 0.12 3.55 9.14
CA GLN A 265 -1.14 4.24 9.36
C GLN A 265 -1.78 3.92 10.70
N ARG A 266 -2.32 4.94 11.38
CA ARG A 266 -3.15 4.73 12.57
C ARG A 266 -4.40 3.95 12.17
N LEU A 267 -4.72 2.87 12.89
CA LEU A 267 -5.78 1.94 12.52
C LEU A 267 -5.63 1.46 11.05
N GLY A 268 -4.38 1.25 10.63
CA GLY A 268 -4.00 0.75 9.30
C GLY A 268 -3.87 -0.76 9.26
N ILE A 269 -3.58 -1.31 8.08
CA ILE A 269 -3.36 -2.74 7.89
C ILE A 269 -1.92 -3.11 8.25
N TYR A 270 -1.75 -4.32 8.82
CA TYR A 270 -0.49 -4.93 9.23
C TYR A 270 0.09 -4.42 10.57
N TYR A 271 0.59 -3.18 10.66
CA TYR A 271 1.33 -2.72 11.85
C TYR A 271 0.44 -2.30 13.01
N ASN A 272 -0.45 -1.34 12.76
CA ASN A 272 -1.31 -0.72 13.79
C ASN A 272 -2.76 -1.19 13.61
N MET A 273 -2.91 -2.47 13.28
CA MET A 273 -4.18 -3.10 12.93
C MET A 273 -4.93 -3.49 14.21
N PRO A 274 -6.11 -2.90 14.48
CA PRO A 274 -6.85 -3.15 15.70
C PRO A 274 -7.62 -4.47 15.57
N LEU A 275 -6.98 -5.64 15.73
CA LEU A 275 -7.66 -6.93 15.52
C LEU A 275 -8.48 -7.39 16.73
N ILE A 276 -9.70 -7.84 16.46
CA ILE A 276 -10.50 -8.66 17.39
C ILE A 276 -9.79 -10.00 17.69
N ASP A 277 -9.78 -10.39 18.96
CA ASP A 277 -9.17 -11.65 19.42
C ASP A 277 -9.96 -12.87 18.94
N GLY A 278 -9.25 -13.96 18.66
CA GLY A 278 -9.86 -15.26 18.34
C GLY A 278 -10.30 -15.47 16.89
N CYS A 279 -10.12 -14.48 16.02
CA CYS A 279 -10.45 -14.56 14.58
C CYS A 279 -9.19 -14.64 13.70
N GLN A 280 -9.29 -15.38 12.60
CA GLN A 280 -8.22 -15.56 11.62
C GLN A 280 -8.78 -15.82 10.22
N GLY A 281 -7.91 -15.86 9.21
CA GLY A 281 -8.29 -16.22 7.84
C GLY A 281 -8.65 -15.03 6.95
N SER A 282 -7.87 -13.95 7.03
CA SER A 282 -8.09 -12.74 6.23
C SER A 282 -8.08 -13.02 4.72
N GLY A 283 -9.15 -12.64 4.05
CA GLY A 283 -9.29 -12.73 2.60
C GLY A 283 -8.34 -11.79 1.87
N LEU A 284 -8.08 -10.59 2.40
CA LEU A 284 -7.10 -9.64 1.85
C LEU A 284 -5.71 -10.27 1.73
N PHE A 285 -5.18 -10.81 2.84
CA PHE A 285 -3.85 -11.42 2.85
C PHE A 285 -3.79 -12.67 1.98
N HIS A 286 -4.85 -13.47 1.99
CA HIS A 286 -4.93 -14.64 1.12
C HIS A 286 -4.94 -14.23 -0.37
N ALA A 287 -5.78 -13.27 -0.76
CA ALA A 287 -5.83 -12.76 -2.13
C ALA A 287 -4.50 -12.13 -2.54
N PHE A 288 -3.84 -11.39 -1.64
CA PHE A 288 -2.51 -10.84 -1.90
C PHE A 288 -1.47 -11.92 -2.15
N SER A 289 -1.47 -13.01 -1.37
CA SER A 289 -0.53 -14.13 -1.59
C SER A 289 -0.71 -14.77 -2.96
N LEU A 290 -1.96 -14.94 -3.41
CA LEU A 290 -2.27 -15.47 -4.72
C LEU A 290 -1.88 -14.50 -5.84
N HIS A 291 -2.08 -13.20 -5.61
CA HIS A 291 -1.65 -12.15 -6.54
C HIS A 291 -0.14 -12.22 -6.78
N LEU A 292 0.67 -12.36 -5.72
CA LEU A 292 2.12 -12.51 -5.86
C LEU A 292 2.49 -13.78 -6.63
N ILE A 293 1.92 -14.93 -6.26
CA ILE A 293 2.19 -16.21 -6.94
C ILE A 293 1.91 -16.10 -8.43
N HIS A 294 0.75 -15.52 -8.79
CA HIS A 294 0.34 -15.32 -10.16
C HIS A 294 1.28 -14.37 -10.92
N ARG A 295 1.48 -13.15 -10.40
CA ARG A 295 2.26 -12.11 -11.08
C ARG A 295 3.74 -12.46 -11.20
N LEU A 296 4.31 -13.12 -10.19
CA LEU A 296 5.71 -13.56 -10.20
C LEU A 296 5.89 -14.92 -10.91
N LYS A 297 4.80 -15.51 -11.43
CA LYS A 297 4.81 -16.80 -12.13
C LYS A 297 5.46 -17.92 -11.30
N ILE A 298 5.19 -17.92 -10.00
CA ILE A 298 5.75 -18.92 -9.08
C ILE A 298 5.02 -20.23 -9.32
N VAL A 299 5.73 -21.23 -9.83
CA VAL A 299 5.19 -22.57 -10.03
C VAL A 299 4.99 -23.25 -8.68
N GLN A 300 3.74 -23.60 -8.37
CA GLN A 300 3.39 -24.39 -7.19
C GLN A 300 3.18 -25.85 -7.60
N ASN A 301 4.17 -26.71 -7.35
CA ASN A 301 4.08 -28.15 -7.65
C ASN A 301 3.14 -28.93 -6.69
N GLY A 302 2.37 -28.22 -5.86
CA GLY A 302 1.51 -28.80 -4.85
C GLY A 302 2.27 -29.57 -3.75
N PRO A 303 1.53 -30.16 -2.80
CA PRO A 303 2.10 -31.21 -1.97
C PRO A 303 2.43 -32.41 -2.87
N ILE A 304 3.70 -32.83 -2.86
CA ILE A 304 4.10 -34.07 -3.54
C ILE A 304 3.59 -35.22 -2.67
N LEU A 305 2.76 -36.11 -3.25
CA LEU A 305 2.19 -37.24 -2.52
C LEU A 305 3.30 -38.05 -1.83
N GLY A 306 3.12 -38.35 -0.55
CA GLY A 306 4.10 -39.09 0.25
C GLY A 306 5.33 -38.28 0.69
N LYS A 307 5.40 -36.96 0.41
CA LYS A 307 6.48 -36.08 0.89
C LYS A 307 5.95 -34.98 1.80
N ILE A 308 6.66 -34.72 2.89
CA ILE A 308 6.40 -33.59 3.79
C ILE A 308 7.45 -32.52 3.50
N ARG A 309 7.01 -31.27 3.26
CA ARG A 309 7.91 -30.12 3.23
C ARG A 309 7.90 -29.46 4.59
N ILE A 310 9.06 -29.41 5.24
CA ILE A 310 9.27 -28.69 6.49
C ILE A 310 10.10 -27.44 6.17
N THR A 311 9.57 -26.26 6.49
CA THR A 311 10.29 -24.99 6.38
C THR A 311 10.49 -24.44 7.79
N ILE A 312 11.74 -24.28 8.22
CA ILE A 312 12.06 -23.68 9.51
C ILE A 312 12.49 -22.24 9.30
N LEU A 313 11.79 -21.31 9.96
CA LEU A 313 12.11 -19.88 9.93
C LEU A 313 12.79 -19.50 11.24
N GLN A 314 14.12 -19.40 11.22
CA GLN A 314 14.90 -18.93 12.36
C GLN A 314 15.20 -17.44 12.23
N ARG A 315 14.96 -16.67 13.29
CA ARG A 315 15.45 -15.29 13.39
C ARG A 315 16.80 -15.29 14.10
N ASN A 316 17.80 -14.65 13.51
CA ASN A 316 19.09 -14.48 14.17
C ASN A 316 19.07 -13.18 15.01
N SER A 317 18.39 -13.22 16.17
CA SER A 317 18.48 -12.16 17.18
C SER A 317 19.10 -12.69 18.48
N SER A 318 19.57 -11.81 19.35
CA SER A 318 20.16 -12.19 20.64
C SER A 318 19.19 -12.93 21.58
N THR A 319 17.88 -12.77 21.39
CA THR A 319 16.84 -13.24 22.32
C THR A 319 15.86 -14.25 21.71
N ARG A 320 15.95 -14.55 20.42
CA ARG A 320 14.99 -15.44 19.72
C ARG A 320 15.71 -16.41 18.79
N LYS A 321 16.63 -17.21 19.34
CA LYS A 321 17.30 -18.30 18.62
C LYS A 321 16.60 -19.62 18.93
N ILE A 322 16.51 -20.48 17.93
CA ILE A 322 16.22 -21.90 18.13
C ILE A 322 17.57 -22.53 18.50
N GLU A 323 17.76 -22.81 19.79
CA GLU A 323 19.08 -23.24 20.31
C GLU A 323 19.51 -24.61 19.79
N ASN A 324 18.54 -25.46 19.43
CA ASN A 324 18.75 -26.81 18.94
C ASN A 324 18.40 -26.97 17.45
N ILE A 325 18.54 -25.91 16.65
CA ILE A 325 18.16 -25.96 15.22
C ILE A 325 18.92 -27.05 14.46
N ASP A 326 20.19 -27.29 14.80
CA ASP A 326 21.01 -28.32 14.16
C ASP A 326 20.51 -29.72 14.50
N GLU A 327 20.07 -29.96 15.74
CA GLU A 327 19.45 -31.23 16.16
C GLU A 327 18.14 -31.47 15.42
N VAL A 328 17.27 -30.46 15.35
CA VAL A 328 15.99 -30.54 14.64
C VAL A 328 16.21 -30.79 13.15
N SER A 329 17.18 -30.10 12.54
CA SER A 329 17.53 -30.27 11.13
C SER A 329 18.06 -31.68 10.86
N ASN A 330 18.95 -32.19 11.72
CA ASN A 330 19.49 -33.54 11.61
C ASN A 330 18.42 -34.62 11.83
N LEU A 331 17.51 -34.43 12.79
CA LEU A 331 16.39 -35.35 12.99
C LEU A 331 15.48 -35.40 11.77
N ILE A 332 15.14 -34.24 11.18
CA ILE A 332 14.32 -34.17 9.97
C ILE A 332 14.99 -34.88 8.79
N LEU A 333 16.30 -34.69 8.61
CA LEU A 333 17.07 -35.33 7.53
C LEU A 333 17.26 -36.84 7.71
N ASN A 334 17.18 -37.35 8.94
CA ASN A 334 17.39 -38.78 9.24
C ASN A 334 16.07 -39.58 9.35
N PHE A 335 14.94 -38.92 9.57
CA PHE A 335 13.63 -39.58 9.73
C PHE A 335 12.76 -39.58 8.45
N PHE A 336 13.08 -38.74 7.46
CA PHE A 336 12.41 -38.64 6.17
C PHE A 336 13.41 -38.78 5.03
#